data_AF-A0A1I4FBT0-F1
#
_entry.id   AF-A0A1I4FBT0-F1
#
_cell.length_a   1.000
_cell.length_b   1.000
_cell.length_c   1.000
_cell.angle_alpha   90.00
_cell.angle_beta   90.00
_cell.angle_gamma   90.00
#
_symmetry.space_group_name_H-M   'P 1'
#
loop_
_entity.id
_entity.type
_entity.pdbx_description
1 polymer ?
#
loop_
_entity_poly.entity_id
_entity_poly.type
_entity_poly.pdbx_seq_one_letter_code
_entity_poly.pdbx_strand_id
1 'polypeptide(L)'
;MVRQIQTSVAAERFVILHYHIFKNAGSTIDYALHRNFGEGLVAFHGGYDDAVLVADDVSGLVNSDLSIRAITSHHLRYPKPVVRGVRFIDVCFIRHPLDRIRSLYHYGLKLEPTTWLGGVAQSFDEQGFVAHLVMHAPHVINDVQVNLLASGGFYARPPGAADLEDAYAIVERACALGVVDMFDISMVSIEHHLRPMFPTLSMEYVPQNVSSPQASEHEEGGDGLAAACRQVWGDALYAQVVALNEHDLRLYAKAREEVSRRFALVPDSQERLIEFGERRIALAEALKPPPPSPDPAAPGLDSAELSPDQAEPSLDPMEPSLDPAQPSSDLAELSPGPVEPSLDPVEQSPDPAQPDAESRSEGFEGSTESAERQ
;
A
#
# COMPACT_ATOMS: atom_id res chain seq x y z
N MET A 1 30.79 50.06 -3.39
CA MET A 1 30.31 49.24 -2.27
C MET A 1 29.36 48.19 -2.87
N VAL A 2 29.90 47.06 -3.29
CA VAL A 2 29.10 45.98 -3.91
C VAL A 2 28.44 45.22 -2.78
N ARG A 3 27.11 45.33 -2.65
CA ARG A 3 26.35 44.48 -1.72
C ARG A 3 26.44 43.05 -2.24
N GLN A 4 27.26 42.23 -1.58
CA GLN A 4 27.14 40.78 -1.67
C GLN A 4 25.74 40.42 -1.16
N ILE A 5 24.83 40.12 -2.09
CA ILE A 5 23.61 39.41 -1.77
C ILE A 5 24.07 37.98 -1.50
N GLN A 6 24.40 37.67 -0.25
CA GLN A 6 24.41 36.29 0.21
C GLN A 6 22.94 35.85 0.26
N THR A 7 22.42 35.38 -0.89
CA THR A 7 21.31 34.45 -0.87
C THR A 7 21.81 33.20 -0.16
N SER A 8 21.53 33.09 1.13
CA SER A 8 21.45 31.80 1.80
C SER A 8 20.50 30.96 0.97
N VAL A 9 21.03 30.04 0.15
CA VAL A 9 20.24 28.99 -0.45
C VAL A 9 19.81 28.14 0.75
N ALA A 10 18.58 28.33 1.22
CA ALA A 10 18.02 27.47 2.24
C ALA A 10 18.25 26.02 1.79
N ALA A 11 18.94 25.24 2.61
CA ALA A 11 19.27 23.86 2.29
C ALA A 11 17.97 23.12 1.93
N GLU A 12 17.96 22.50 0.75
CA GLU A 12 16.78 21.80 0.24
C GLU A 12 16.42 20.65 1.19
N ARG A 13 15.16 20.63 1.66
CA ARG A 13 14.67 19.66 2.64
C ARG A 13 14.07 18.46 1.92
N PHE A 14 14.58 17.26 2.18
CA PHE A 14 14.02 16.01 1.64
C PHE A 14 13.04 15.38 2.62
N VAL A 15 11.84 15.04 2.14
CA VAL A 15 10.78 14.35 2.91
C VAL A 15 10.31 13.12 2.15
N ILE A 16 10.32 11.96 2.79
CA ILE A 16 9.77 10.73 2.22
C ILE A 16 8.24 10.74 2.35
N LEU A 17 7.53 10.34 1.29
CA LEU A 17 6.10 10.08 1.29
C LEU A 17 5.86 8.62 0.93
N HIS A 18 5.43 7.82 1.90
CA HIS A 18 5.06 6.44 1.67
C HIS A 18 3.56 6.34 1.38
N TYR A 19 3.23 6.04 0.12
CA TYR A 19 1.85 5.80 -0.33
C TYR A 19 1.48 4.35 -0.05
N HIS A 20 0.80 4.11 1.06
CA HIS A 20 0.48 2.76 1.50
C HIS A 20 -0.74 2.23 0.73
N ILE A 21 -0.49 1.42 -0.30
CA ILE A 21 -1.53 0.61 -0.93
C ILE A 21 -1.86 -0.56 -0.01
N PHE A 22 -3.12 -0.69 0.38
CA PHE A 22 -3.53 -1.71 1.35
C PHE A 22 -3.14 -3.13 0.90
N LYS A 23 -2.49 -3.86 1.80
CA LYS A 23 -1.91 -5.21 1.60
C LYS A 23 -0.71 -5.29 0.65
N ASN A 24 0.00 -4.19 0.39
CA ASN A 24 1.26 -4.17 -0.36
C ASN A 24 2.50 -4.05 0.55
N ALA A 25 2.51 -4.79 1.65
CA ALA A 25 3.62 -4.83 2.63
C ALA A 25 3.93 -3.49 3.33
N GLY A 26 2.94 -2.60 3.47
CA GLY A 26 3.15 -1.29 4.10
C GLY A 26 3.67 -1.35 5.52
N SER A 27 3.21 -2.29 6.37
CA SER A 27 3.72 -2.43 7.74
C SER A 27 5.22 -2.72 7.82
N THR A 28 5.77 -3.46 6.85
CA THR A 28 7.22 -3.75 6.78
C THR A 28 7.99 -2.49 6.37
N ILE A 29 7.43 -1.69 5.46
CA ILE A 29 8.02 -0.41 5.03
C ILE A 29 7.96 0.60 6.18
N ASP A 30 6.83 0.67 6.87
CA ASP A 30 6.65 1.55 8.05
C ASP A 30 7.65 1.20 9.15
N TYR A 31 7.88 -0.09 9.40
CA TYR A 31 8.93 -0.55 10.31
C TYR A 31 10.32 -0.02 9.88
N ALA A 32 10.67 -0.16 8.60
CA ALA A 32 11.96 0.30 8.09
C ALA A 32 12.08 1.83 8.21
N LEU A 33 11.04 2.59 7.86
CA LEU A 33 11.03 4.05 7.97
C LEU A 33 11.11 4.51 9.43
N HIS A 34 10.39 3.86 10.34
CA HIS A 34 10.41 4.19 11.76
C HIS A 34 11.82 4.02 12.35
N ARG A 35 12.54 2.95 11.98
CA ARG A 35 13.94 2.73 12.40
C ARG A 35 14.88 3.83 11.92
N ASN A 36 14.62 4.41 10.74
CA ASN A 36 15.48 5.45 10.16
C ASN A 36 15.16 6.86 10.67
N PHE A 37 13.89 7.14 10.97
CA PHE A 37 13.44 8.51 11.23
C PHE A 37 12.91 8.75 12.65
N GLY A 38 12.55 7.71 13.40
CA GLY A 38 11.99 7.82 14.76
C GLY A 38 10.86 8.84 14.81
N GLU A 39 10.98 9.83 15.71
CA GLU A 39 10.05 10.96 15.86
C GLU A 39 9.88 11.81 14.58
N GLY A 40 10.82 11.72 13.62
CA GLY A 40 10.70 12.37 12.33
C GLY A 40 9.78 11.65 11.34
N LEU A 41 9.28 10.45 11.66
CA LEU A 41 8.24 9.77 10.89
C LEU A 41 6.87 10.14 11.46
N VAL A 42 5.97 10.63 10.60
CA VAL A 42 4.57 10.89 10.96
C VAL A 42 3.66 9.90 10.24
N ALA A 43 2.85 9.17 11.01
CA ALA A 43 1.73 8.40 10.49
C ALA A 43 0.52 9.33 10.35
N PHE A 44 0.26 9.82 9.13
CA PHE A 44 -0.72 10.87 8.90
C PHE A 44 -2.09 10.28 8.57
N HIS A 45 -3.06 10.44 9.46
CA HIS A 45 -4.41 9.92 9.32
C HIS A 45 -5.41 11.07 9.23
N GLY A 46 -6.45 10.90 8.42
CA GLY A 46 -7.60 11.81 8.45
C GLY A 46 -8.50 11.53 9.65
N GLY A 47 -9.55 12.32 9.81
CA GLY A 47 -10.48 12.18 10.94
C GLY A 47 -11.42 10.98 10.89
N TYR A 48 -11.41 10.23 9.77
CA TYR A 48 -12.27 9.08 9.49
C TYR A 48 -11.46 8.00 8.77
N ASP A 49 -11.98 6.77 8.75
CA ASP A 49 -11.30 5.58 8.24
C ASP A 49 -11.22 5.53 6.70
N ASP A 50 -12.13 6.23 6.02
CA ASP A 50 -12.16 6.38 4.56
C ASP A 50 -11.58 7.72 4.11
N ALA A 51 -10.87 8.42 5.01
CA ALA A 51 -10.35 9.73 4.71
C ALA A 51 -9.39 9.70 3.52
N VAL A 52 -9.40 10.79 2.77
CA VAL A 52 -8.49 11.01 1.66
C VAL A 52 -7.60 12.20 2.01
N LEU A 53 -6.29 11.96 2.03
CA LEU A 53 -5.29 13.01 2.23
C LEU A 53 -4.65 13.32 0.89
N VAL A 54 -4.78 14.58 0.48
CA VAL A 54 -4.28 15.09 -0.80
C VAL A 54 -3.04 15.95 -0.60
N ALA A 55 -2.47 16.45 -1.71
CA ALA A 55 -1.28 17.28 -1.72
C ALA A 55 -1.34 18.49 -0.77
N ASP A 56 -2.50 19.15 -0.66
CA ASP A 56 -2.66 20.33 0.18
C ASP A 56 -2.58 20.01 1.67
N ASP A 57 -3.11 18.86 2.11
CA ASP A 57 -3.02 18.41 3.50
C ASP A 57 -1.56 18.15 3.91
N VAL A 58 -0.82 17.46 3.03
CA VAL A 58 0.62 17.20 3.24
C VAL A 58 1.42 18.50 3.25
N SER A 59 1.06 19.44 2.37
CA SER A 59 1.71 20.74 2.30
C SER A 59 1.48 21.54 3.58
N GLY A 60 0.27 21.52 4.13
CA GLY A 60 -0.05 22.13 5.42
C GLY A 60 0.78 21.53 6.55
N LEU A 61 0.82 20.20 6.64
CA LEU A 61 1.57 19.47 7.66
C LEU A 61 3.06 19.80 7.63
N VAL A 62 3.71 19.68 6.47
CA VAL A 62 5.17 19.87 6.33
C VAL A 62 5.60 21.33 6.52
N ASN A 63 4.72 22.29 6.21
CA ASN A 63 4.98 23.70 6.50
C ASN A 63 4.80 24.03 7.99
N SER A 64 3.92 23.32 8.69
CA SER A 64 3.69 23.52 10.13
C SER A 64 4.77 22.88 11.02
N ASP A 65 5.38 21.79 10.54
CA ASP A 65 6.40 21.06 11.30
C ASP A 65 7.64 20.75 10.44
N LEU A 66 8.71 21.49 10.71
CA LEU A 66 10.02 21.36 10.08
C LEU A 66 10.84 20.18 10.63
N SER A 67 10.36 19.41 11.60
CA SER A 67 11.04 18.21 12.08
C SER A 67 10.76 16.98 11.21
N ILE A 68 9.62 16.95 10.51
CA ILE A 68 9.16 15.80 9.71
C ILE A 68 10.19 15.41 8.63
N ARG A 69 10.57 14.14 8.59
CA ARG A 69 11.49 13.58 7.58
C ARG A 69 10.82 12.53 6.70
N ALA A 70 9.76 11.89 7.20
CA ALA A 70 8.98 10.92 6.46
C ALA A 70 7.51 11.01 6.89
N ILE A 71 6.62 10.73 5.95
CA ILE A 71 5.18 10.60 6.19
C ILE A 71 4.76 9.26 5.62
N THR A 72 3.99 8.49 6.38
CA THR A 72 3.34 7.27 5.92
C THR A 72 1.83 7.34 6.15
N SER A 73 1.06 6.83 5.21
CA SER A 73 -0.40 6.79 5.33
C SER A 73 -1.04 5.92 4.24
N HIS A 74 -2.11 5.24 4.61
CA HIS A 74 -3.03 4.57 3.67
C HIS A 74 -4.11 5.52 3.13
N HIS A 75 -4.18 6.77 3.61
CA HIS A 75 -5.08 7.81 3.11
C HIS A 75 -4.43 8.71 2.06
N LEU A 76 -3.10 8.69 1.93
CA LEU A 76 -2.39 9.51 0.95
C LEU A 76 -2.73 9.11 -0.48
N ARG A 77 -3.00 10.11 -1.33
CA ARG A 77 -3.26 9.94 -2.77
C ARG A 77 -2.36 10.83 -3.61
N TYR A 78 -2.08 10.37 -4.83
CA TYR A 78 -1.47 11.22 -5.86
C TYR A 78 -2.44 12.36 -6.24
N PRO A 79 -1.92 13.51 -6.73
CA PRO A 79 -0.53 13.77 -7.11
C PRO A 79 0.39 14.08 -5.93
N LYS A 80 1.70 13.89 -6.15
CA LYS A 80 2.73 14.28 -5.19
C LYS A 80 2.70 15.80 -4.93
N PRO A 81 2.73 16.26 -3.67
CA PRO A 81 2.71 17.67 -3.34
C PRO A 81 3.92 18.44 -3.88
N VAL A 82 3.72 19.74 -4.10
CA VAL A 82 4.76 20.67 -4.55
C VAL A 82 4.86 21.81 -3.55
N VAL A 83 5.92 21.79 -2.73
CA VAL A 83 6.19 22.82 -1.72
C VAL A 83 7.56 23.43 -1.98
N ARG A 84 7.63 24.77 -1.98
CA ARG A 84 8.89 25.49 -2.22
C ARG A 84 9.92 25.13 -1.14
N GLY A 85 11.09 24.65 -1.57
CA GLY A 85 12.19 24.29 -0.67
C GLY A 85 12.08 22.88 -0.06
N VAL A 86 11.05 22.12 -0.43
CA VAL A 86 10.89 20.71 -0.03
C VAL A 86 10.89 19.82 -1.26
N ARG A 87 11.66 18.74 -1.21
CA ARG A 87 11.67 17.68 -2.21
C ARG A 87 11.03 16.43 -1.63
N PHE A 88 9.89 16.06 -2.20
CA PHE A 88 9.17 14.88 -1.81
C PHE A 88 9.67 13.65 -2.57
N ILE A 89 10.00 12.61 -1.81
CA ILE A 89 10.51 11.33 -2.28
C ILE A 89 9.42 10.29 -2.06
N ASP A 90 8.68 9.99 -3.12
CA ASP A 90 7.59 9.04 -3.12
C ASP A 90 8.10 7.60 -3.09
N VAL A 91 7.63 6.85 -2.09
CA VAL A 91 7.82 5.42 -1.90
C VAL A 91 6.49 4.73 -2.20
N CYS A 92 6.49 3.78 -3.12
CA CYS A 92 5.30 3.04 -3.53
C CYS A 92 5.66 1.58 -3.80
N PHE A 93 4.86 0.65 -3.27
CA PHE A 93 5.02 -0.78 -3.49
C PHE A 93 3.82 -1.36 -4.23
N ILE A 94 4.10 -2.19 -5.24
CA ILE A 94 3.10 -2.94 -6.01
C ILE A 94 3.16 -4.41 -5.62
N ARG A 95 2.01 -5.08 -5.58
CA ARG A 95 1.89 -6.51 -5.29
C ARG A 95 1.17 -7.21 -6.43
N HIS A 96 1.47 -8.49 -6.63
CA HIS A 96 0.67 -9.31 -7.53
C HIS A 96 -0.81 -9.28 -7.05
N PRO A 97 -1.78 -8.91 -7.90
CA PRO A 97 -3.15 -8.67 -7.46
C PRO A 97 -3.80 -9.91 -6.82
N LEU A 98 -3.57 -11.10 -7.39
CA LEU A 98 -4.08 -12.35 -6.82
C LEU A 98 -3.53 -12.63 -5.42
N ASP A 99 -2.21 -12.47 -5.21
CA ASP A 99 -1.59 -12.64 -3.90
C ASP A 99 -2.07 -11.55 -2.90
N ARG A 100 -2.32 -10.33 -3.38
CA ARG A 100 -2.95 -9.26 -2.57
C ARG A 100 -4.33 -9.68 -2.06
N ILE A 101 -5.17 -10.28 -2.92
CA ILE A 101 -6.51 -10.77 -2.57
C ILE A 101 -6.44 -11.91 -1.55
N ARG A 102 -5.51 -12.86 -1.72
CA ARG A 102 -5.28 -13.92 -0.72
C ARG A 102 -4.82 -13.36 0.62
N SER A 103 -3.92 -12.37 0.58
CA SER A 103 -3.47 -11.67 1.78
C SER A 103 -4.59 -10.88 2.47
N LEU A 104 -5.56 -10.38 1.70
CA LEU A 104 -6.75 -9.73 2.22
C LEU A 104 -7.61 -10.73 3.02
N TYR A 105 -7.86 -11.92 2.47
CA TYR A 105 -8.58 -12.99 3.16
C TYR A 105 -7.91 -13.38 4.49
N HIS A 106 -6.62 -13.71 4.45
CA HIS A 106 -5.88 -14.12 5.66
C HIS A 106 -5.72 -13.00 6.69
N TYR A 107 -5.77 -11.75 6.25
CA TYR A 107 -5.82 -10.61 7.16
C TYR A 107 -7.20 -10.48 7.80
N GLY A 108 -8.29 -10.59 7.03
CA GLY A 108 -9.65 -10.55 7.54
C GLY A 108 -9.93 -11.63 8.60
N LEU A 109 -9.35 -12.83 8.45
CA LEU A 109 -9.44 -13.89 9.46
C LEU A 109 -8.88 -13.50 10.85
N LYS A 110 -8.03 -12.47 10.92
CA LYS A 110 -7.41 -11.99 12.16
C LYS A 110 -8.13 -10.76 12.75
N LEU A 111 -9.11 -10.20 12.02
CA LEU A 111 -9.86 -9.04 12.46
C LEU A 111 -11.01 -9.42 13.38
N GLU A 112 -11.53 -8.45 14.11
CA GLU A 112 -12.77 -8.62 14.86
C GLU A 112 -13.94 -8.94 13.90
N PRO A 113 -14.83 -9.89 14.24
CA PRO A 113 -15.97 -10.24 13.40
C PRO A 113 -16.96 -9.09 13.18
N THR A 114 -16.95 -8.09 14.06
CA THR A 114 -17.76 -6.87 13.93
C THR A 114 -17.34 -6.02 12.74
N THR A 115 -16.09 -6.21 12.28
CA THR A 115 -15.59 -5.49 11.13
C THR A 115 -16.19 -6.01 9.83
N TRP A 116 -16.45 -5.14 8.86
CA TRP A 116 -16.97 -5.60 7.56
C TRP A 116 -16.08 -6.71 6.95
N LEU A 117 -14.77 -6.47 6.90
CA LEU A 117 -13.82 -7.42 6.31
C LEU A 117 -13.67 -8.69 7.15
N GLY A 118 -13.62 -8.56 8.48
CA GLY A 118 -13.51 -9.69 9.40
C GLY A 118 -14.75 -10.58 9.37
N GLY A 119 -15.94 -9.98 9.40
CA GLY A 119 -17.21 -10.68 9.26
C GLY A 119 -17.32 -11.45 7.95
N VAL A 120 -16.95 -10.83 6.81
CA VAL A 120 -16.96 -11.51 5.50
C VAL A 120 -15.91 -12.63 5.46
N ALA A 121 -14.67 -12.38 5.88
CA ALA A 121 -13.60 -13.38 5.85
C ALA A 121 -13.86 -14.59 6.74
N GLN A 122 -14.49 -14.40 7.91
CA GLN A 122 -14.78 -15.48 8.85
C GLN A 122 -16.08 -16.23 8.52
N SER A 123 -16.92 -15.69 7.64
CA SER A 123 -18.17 -16.33 7.20
C SER A 123 -17.98 -17.31 6.03
N PHE A 124 -16.85 -17.24 5.32
CA PHE A 124 -16.59 -18.04 4.12
C PHE A 124 -15.21 -18.68 4.18
N ASP A 125 -15.02 -19.76 3.41
CA ASP A 125 -13.69 -20.18 3.02
C ASP A 125 -13.08 -19.22 1.98
N GLU A 126 -11.82 -19.42 1.60
CA GLU A 126 -11.13 -18.49 0.68
C GLU A 126 -11.86 -18.35 -0.67
N GLN A 127 -12.42 -19.45 -1.21
CA GLN A 127 -13.19 -19.42 -2.44
C GLN A 127 -14.47 -18.60 -2.29
N GLY A 128 -15.26 -18.85 -1.24
CA GLY A 128 -16.49 -18.13 -0.95
C GLY A 128 -16.25 -16.65 -0.66
N PHE A 129 -15.16 -16.33 0.03
CA PHE A 129 -14.72 -14.96 0.29
C PHE A 129 -14.45 -14.21 -1.02
N VAL A 130 -13.66 -14.79 -1.92
CA VAL A 130 -13.33 -14.17 -3.21
C VAL A 130 -14.59 -14.03 -4.07
N ALA A 131 -15.46 -15.04 -4.12
CA ALA A 131 -16.74 -14.96 -4.82
C ALA A 131 -17.63 -13.83 -4.28
N HIS A 132 -17.67 -13.65 -2.95
CA HIS A 132 -18.41 -12.58 -2.30
C HIS A 132 -17.88 -11.20 -2.71
N LEU A 133 -16.55 -11.00 -2.71
CA LEU A 133 -15.95 -9.73 -3.14
C LEU A 133 -16.27 -9.40 -4.59
N VAL A 134 -16.18 -10.40 -5.49
CA VAL A 134 -16.52 -10.22 -6.91
C VAL A 134 -17.97 -9.76 -7.09
N MET A 135 -18.91 -10.31 -6.32
CA MET A 135 -20.33 -10.01 -6.46
C MET A 135 -20.76 -8.72 -5.76
N HIS A 136 -20.23 -8.44 -4.58
CA HIS A 136 -20.78 -7.43 -3.68
C HIS A 136 -19.82 -6.27 -3.38
N ALA A 137 -18.51 -6.45 -3.59
CA ALA A 137 -17.51 -5.44 -3.28
C ALA A 137 -16.44 -5.32 -4.39
N PRO A 138 -16.83 -5.07 -5.66
CA PRO A 138 -15.88 -5.00 -6.77
C PRO A 138 -14.83 -3.91 -6.58
N HIS A 139 -15.15 -2.82 -5.87
CA HIS A 139 -14.22 -1.74 -5.53
C HIS A 139 -13.01 -2.19 -4.66
N VAL A 140 -13.11 -3.35 -3.99
CA VAL A 140 -12.04 -3.92 -3.14
C VAL A 140 -11.12 -4.86 -3.90
N ILE A 141 -11.53 -5.31 -5.09
CA ILE A 141 -10.84 -6.37 -5.85
C ILE A 141 -10.52 -6.00 -7.30
N ASN A 142 -11.26 -5.11 -7.93
CA ASN A 142 -11.10 -4.75 -9.35
C ASN A 142 -10.04 -3.67 -9.53
N ASP A 143 -8.88 -4.04 -10.10
CA ASP A 143 -7.79 -3.14 -10.50
C ASP A 143 -7.47 -2.07 -9.43
N VAL A 144 -7.41 -2.49 -8.16
CA VAL A 144 -7.34 -1.57 -7.01
C VAL A 144 -6.08 -0.74 -7.02
N GLN A 145 -4.95 -1.30 -7.46
CA GLN A 145 -3.68 -0.60 -7.45
C GLN A 145 -3.66 0.46 -8.56
N VAL A 146 -4.15 0.13 -9.75
CA VAL A 146 -4.36 1.10 -10.85
C VAL A 146 -5.31 2.21 -10.41
N ASN A 147 -6.47 1.85 -9.83
CA ASN A 147 -7.46 2.83 -9.34
C ASN A 147 -6.86 3.79 -8.31
N LEU A 148 -6.05 3.25 -7.39
CA LEU A 148 -5.43 4.06 -6.33
C LEU A 148 -4.41 5.05 -6.89
N LEU A 149 -3.59 4.63 -7.85
CA LEU A 149 -2.58 5.49 -8.47
C LEU A 149 -3.21 6.53 -9.39
N ALA A 150 -4.13 6.13 -10.26
CA ALA A 150 -4.69 7.01 -11.29
C ALA A 150 -5.84 7.90 -10.79
N SER A 151 -6.73 7.36 -9.96
CA SER A 151 -7.99 8.01 -9.56
C SER A 151 -8.09 8.24 -8.05
N GLY A 152 -6.98 8.11 -7.31
CA GLY A 152 -6.97 8.32 -5.86
C GLY A 152 -7.85 7.32 -5.09
N GLY A 153 -8.15 6.15 -5.68
CA GLY A 153 -9.00 5.13 -5.08
C GLY A 153 -10.51 5.39 -5.22
N PHE A 154 -10.93 6.48 -5.87
CA PHE A 154 -12.34 6.78 -6.09
C PHE A 154 -12.94 5.86 -7.16
N TYR A 155 -13.61 4.80 -6.71
CA TYR A 155 -14.20 3.79 -7.60
C TYR A 155 -15.62 4.19 -8.04
N ALA A 156 -15.73 5.08 -9.03
CA ALA A 156 -17.01 5.38 -9.69
C ALA A 156 -17.33 4.45 -10.87
N ARG A 157 -16.29 3.84 -11.44
CA ARG A 157 -16.34 2.89 -12.55
C ARG A 157 -15.15 1.92 -12.44
N PRO A 158 -15.20 0.77 -13.12
CA PRO A 158 -14.01 -0.03 -13.36
C PRO A 158 -12.89 0.82 -13.97
N PRO A 159 -11.63 0.66 -13.51
CA PRO A 159 -10.46 1.20 -14.18
C PRO A 159 -10.38 0.72 -15.62
N GLY A 160 -9.85 1.56 -16.49
CA GLY A 160 -9.67 1.28 -17.91
C GLY A 160 -8.26 1.62 -18.38
N ALA A 161 -8.04 1.54 -19.70
CA ALA A 161 -6.74 1.75 -20.30
C ALA A 161 -6.11 3.12 -19.98
N ALA A 162 -6.91 4.19 -19.92
CA ALA A 162 -6.40 5.51 -19.55
C ALA A 162 -5.85 5.55 -18.11
N ASP A 163 -6.56 4.92 -17.17
CA ASP A 163 -6.12 4.83 -15.77
C ASP A 163 -4.83 4.01 -15.67
N LEU A 164 -4.67 2.95 -16.48
CA LEU A 164 -3.44 2.18 -16.54
C LEU A 164 -2.26 3.01 -17.02
N GLU A 165 -2.43 3.85 -18.04
CA GLU A 165 -1.37 4.75 -18.53
C GLU A 165 -0.97 5.78 -17.47
N ASP A 166 -1.94 6.34 -16.73
CA ASP A 166 -1.66 7.26 -15.62
C ASP A 166 -0.89 6.55 -14.49
N ALA A 167 -1.29 5.32 -14.15
CA ALA A 167 -0.61 4.49 -13.16
C ALA A 167 0.83 4.13 -13.60
N TYR A 168 1.06 3.83 -14.88
CA TYR A 168 2.41 3.65 -15.42
C TYR A 168 3.27 4.90 -15.28
N ALA A 169 2.73 6.07 -15.64
CA ALA A 169 3.46 7.32 -15.53
C ALA A 169 3.89 7.61 -14.07
N ILE A 170 3.05 7.22 -13.10
CA ILE A 170 3.39 7.31 -11.67
C ILE A 170 4.49 6.31 -11.30
N VAL A 171 4.36 5.03 -11.66
CA VAL A 171 5.36 3.99 -11.37
C VAL A 171 6.72 4.33 -11.95
N GLU A 172 6.77 4.83 -13.19
CA GLU A 172 8.01 5.22 -13.86
C GLU A 172 8.68 6.43 -13.18
N ARG A 173 7.89 7.36 -12.62
CA ARG A 173 8.40 8.59 -11.99
C ARG A 173 8.64 8.46 -10.49
N ALA A 174 8.12 7.42 -9.83
CA ALA A 174 8.27 7.21 -8.40
C ALA A 174 9.75 7.15 -8.02
N CYS A 175 10.16 7.88 -6.98
CA CYS A 175 11.55 7.92 -6.55
C CYS A 175 12.01 6.55 -5.99
N ALA A 176 11.14 5.89 -5.24
CA ALA A 176 11.39 4.61 -4.60
C ALA A 176 10.24 3.64 -4.90
N LEU A 177 10.38 2.91 -5.99
CA LEU A 177 9.45 1.86 -6.40
C LEU A 177 9.91 0.51 -5.83
N GLY A 178 8.98 -0.26 -5.29
CA GLY A 178 9.20 -1.66 -4.93
C GLY A 178 8.11 -2.60 -5.43
N VAL A 179 8.44 -3.89 -5.48
CA VAL A 179 7.49 -4.97 -5.74
C VAL A 179 7.60 -6.03 -4.64
N VAL A 180 6.46 -6.44 -4.10
CA VAL A 180 6.39 -7.27 -2.88
C VAL A 180 7.09 -8.62 -3.01
N ASP A 181 7.06 -9.26 -4.17
CA ASP A 181 7.74 -10.55 -4.40
C ASP A 181 9.20 -10.39 -4.91
N MET A 182 9.65 -9.15 -5.04
CA MET A 182 11.05 -8.77 -5.27
C MET A 182 11.54 -7.90 -4.11
N PHE A 183 11.10 -8.18 -2.87
CA PHE A 183 11.21 -7.23 -1.77
C PHE A 183 12.66 -6.84 -1.44
N ASP A 184 13.56 -7.82 -1.30
CA ASP A 184 14.97 -7.55 -0.99
C ASP A 184 15.65 -6.78 -2.14
N ILE A 185 15.39 -7.18 -3.38
CA ILE A 185 15.86 -6.47 -4.59
C ILE A 185 15.37 -5.02 -4.59
N SER A 186 14.09 -4.81 -4.23
CA SER A 186 13.48 -3.49 -4.13
C SER A 186 14.16 -2.66 -3.06
N MET A 187 14.42 -3.22 -1.88
CA MET A 187 15.06 -2.50 -0.77
C MET A 187 16.51 -2.12 -1.07
N VAL A 188 17.30 -3.01 -1.66
CA VAL A 188 18.68 -2.71 -2.08
C VAL A 188 18.69 -1.62 -3.15
N SER A 189 17.77 -1.69 -4.12
CA SER A 189 17.62 -0.67 -5.14
C SER A 189 17.25 0.68 -4.54
N ILE A 190 16.26 0.74 -3.64
CA ILE A 190 15.82 1.97 -2.97
C ILE A 190 16.95 2.56 -2.12
N GLU A 191 17.64 1.75 -1.31
CA GLU A 191 18.76 2.19 -0.47
C GLU A 191 19.87 2.83 -1.31
N HIS A 192 20.21 2.22 -2.46
CA HIS A 192 21.22 2.77 -3.37
C HIS A 192 20.79 4.12 -3.97
N HIS A 193 19.58 4.21 -4.54
CA HIS A 193 19.14 5.40 -5.27
C HIS A 193 18.81 6.58 -4.35
N LEU A 194 18.41 6.32 -3.10
CA LEU A 194 18.11 7.37 -2.13
C LEU A 194 19.34 7.86 -1.36
N ARG A 195 20.48 7.15 -1.41
CA ARG A 195 21.72 7.49 -0.69
C ARG A 195 22.21 8.94 -0.88
N PRO A 196 22.10 9.59 -2.07
CA PRO A 196 22.51 10.98 -2.23
C PRO A 196 21.69 11.97 -1.37
N MET A 197 20.45 11.63 -1.05
CA MET A 197 19.52 12.46 -0.27
C MET A 197 19.46 12.02 1.20
N PHE A 198 19.61 10.72 1.45
CA PHE A 198 19.60 10.10 2.76
C PHE A 198 20.82 9.16 2.92
N PRO A 199 22.02 9.68 3.22
CA PRO A 199 23.25 8.89 3.23
C PRO A 199 23.30 7.76 4.27
N THR A 200 22.49 7.87 5.31
CA THR A 200 22.38 6.90 6.41
C THR A 200 21.13 6.02 6.32
N LEU A 201 20.32 6.16 5.25
CA LEU A 201 19.13 5.33 5.07
C LEU A 201 19.55 3.86 4.98
N SER A 202 18.93 3.02 5.79
CA SER A 202 19.09 1.57 5.73
C SER A 202 17.72 0.92 5.65
N MET A 203 17.46 0.20 4.56
CA MET A 203 16.16 -0.42 4.28
C MET A 203 16.06 -1.86 4.80
N GLU A 204 16.99 -2.29 5.65
CA GLU A 204 16.90 -3.58 6.35
C GLU A 204 15.60 -3.66 7.15
N TYR A 205 15.04 -4.85 7.20
CA TYR A 205 13.77 -5.09 7.87
C TYR A 205 13.69 -6.51 8.41
N VAL A 206 12.86 -6.66 9.45
CA VAL A 206 12.32 -7.95 9.87
C VAL A 206 10.92 -8.07 9.28
N PRO A 207 10.57 -9.15 8.56
CA PRO A 207 9.26 -9.32 7.97
C PRO A 207 8.15 -9.14 9.01
N GLN A 208 7.24 -8.20 8.76
CA GLN A 208 6.07 -7.98 9.60
C GLN A 208 4.88 -8.77 9.03
N ASN A 209 4.14 -9.49 9.87
CA ASN A 209 2.88 -10.14 9.49
C ASN A 209 3.00 -11.12 8.30
N VAL A 210 4.00 -12.01 8.33
CA VAL A 210 4.18 -13.04 7.30
C VAL A 210 2.93 -13.92 7.21
N SER A 211 2.23 -13.83 6.08
CA SER A 211 0.95 -14.56 5.87
C SER A 211 1.17 -16.05 5.63
N SER A 212 2.41 -16.49 5.39
CA SER A 212 2.84 -17.89 5.33
C SER A 212 4.38 -17.97 5.36
N PRO A 213 5.00 -18.71 6.31
CA PRO A 213 6.46 -18.86 6.37
C PRO A 213 7.08 -19.55 5.15
N GLN A 214 6.27 -20.22 4.32
CA GLN A 214 6.72 -21.03 3.19
C GLN A 214 6.83 -20.25 1.87
N ALA A 215 6.31 -19.02 1.79
CA ALA A 215 6.42 -18.18 0.60
C ALA A 215 7.75 -17.42 0.51
N SER A 216 8.53 -17.38 1.61
CA SER A 216 9.77 -16.60 1.69
C SER A 216 11.03 -17.32 1.20
N GLU A 217 10.94 -18.61 0.83
CA GLU A 217 12.11 -19.39 0.41
C GLU A 217 11.97 -20.12 -0.93
N HIS A 218 10.78 -20.10 -1.55
CA HIS A 218 10.61 -20.60 -2.90
C HIS A 218 10.35 -19.45 -3.86
N GLU A 219 11.20 -19.39 -4.89
CA GLU A 219 10.88 -18.84 -6.21
C GLU A 219 9.68 -19.60 -6.81
N GLU A 220 8.51 -19.56 -6.15
CA GLU A 220 7.27 -19.87 -6.83
C GLU A 220 7.02 -18.69 -7.78
N GLY A 221 7.59 -18.79 -8.97
CA GLY A 221 7.29 -17.88 -10.08
C GLY A 221 5.77 -17.81 -10.32
N GLY A 222 5.34 -16.88 -11.17
CA GLY A 222 3.90 -16.61 -11.41
C GLY A 222 3.04 -17.85 -11.68
N ASP A 223 3.64 -18.94 -12.19
CA ASP A 223 3.00 -20.23 -12.43
C ASP A 223 2.53 -20.94 -11.13
N GLY A 224 3.28 -20.83 -10.03
CA GLY A 224 2.93 -21.45 -8.74
C GLY A 224 1.72 -20.77 -8.10
N LEU A 225 1.71 -19.44 -8.07
CA LEU A 225 0.57 -18.65 -7.57
C LEU A 225 -0.69 -18.90 -8.40
N ALA A 226 -0.57 -18.93 -9.73
CA ALA A 226 -1.71 -19.21 -10.61
C ALA A 226 -2.29 -20.61 -10.36
N ALA A 227 -1.44 -21.63 -10.21
CA ALA A 227 -1.87 -22.99 -9.90
C ALA A 227 -2.57 -23.07 -8.53
N ALA A 228 -2.00 -22.45 -7.50
CA ALA A 228 -2.59 -22.39 -6.17
C ALA A 228 -3.97 -21.70 -6.18
N CYS A 229 -4.09 -20.57 -6.88
CA CYS A 229 -5.36 -19.85 -7.01
C CYS A 229 -6.41 -20.68 -7.75
N ARG A 230 -6.05 -21.37 -8.85
CA ARG A 230 -6.97 -22.28 -9.56
C ARG A 230 -7.44 -23.44 -8.69
N GLN A 231 -6.53 -24.00 -7.90
CA GLN A 231 -6.84 -25.10 -6.99
C GLN A 231 -7.84 -24.67 -5.90
N VAL A 232 -7.65 -23.50 -5.31
CA VAL A 232 -8.50 -23.02 -4.20
C VAL A 232 -9.80 -22.40 -4.72
N TRP A 233 -9.75 -21.55 -5.74
CA TRP A 233 -10.91 -20.79 -6.21
C TRP A 233 -11.72 -21.51 -7.30
N GLY A 234 -11.13 -22.51 -7.95
CA GLY A 234 -11.69 -23.13 -9.16
C GLY A 234 -11.49 -22.26 -10.41
N ASP A 235 -11.46 -22.91 -11.58
CA ASP A 235 -11.09 -22.26 -12.85
C ASP A 235 -12.00 -21.10 -13.26
N ALA A 236 -13.31 -21.21 -13.00
CA ALA A 236 -14.28 -20.20 -13.40
C ALA A 236 -14.10 -18.89 -12.60
N LEU A 237 -14.02 -18.99 -11.27
CA LEU A 237 -13.81 -17.83 -10.41
C LEU A 237 -12.40 -17.24 -10.63
N TYR A 238 -11.38 -18.09 -10.77
CA TYR A 238 -10.03 -17.66 -11.13
C TYR A 238 -10.03 -16.81 -12.41
N ALA A 239 -10.66 -17.30 -13.49
CA ALA A 239 -10.71 -16.56 -14.76
C ALA A 239 -11.43 -15.21 -14.61
N GLN A 240 -12.51 -15.15 -13.82
CA GLN A 240 -13.21 -13.92 -13.53
C GLN A 240 -12.35 -12.92 -12.74
N VAL A 241 -11.64 -13.37 -11.71
CA VAL A 241 -10.76 -12.52 -10.89
C VAL A 241 -9.58 -12.00 -11.72
N VAL A 242 -9.00 -12.83 -12.59
CA VAL A 242 -7.96 -12.40 -13.53
C VAL A 242 -8.48 -11.32 -14.48
N ALA A 243 -9.69 -11.48 -15.03
CA ALA A 243 -10.29 -10.48 -15.90
C ALA A 243 -10.57 -9.15 -15.17
N LEU A 244 -10.99 -9.20 -13.91
CA LEU A 244 -11.16 -8.03 -13.03
C LEU A 244 -9.83 -7.38 -12.61
N ASN A 245 -8.69 -8.02 -12.86
CA ASN A 245 -7.38 -7.52 -12.44
C ASN A 245 -6.40 -7.42 -13.62
N GLU A 246 -6.93 -7.31 -14.85
CA GLU A 246 -6.08 -7.29 -16.04
C GLU A 246 -5.13 -6.08 -16.01
N HIS A 247 -5.58 -4.92 -15.57
CA HIS A 247 -4.74 -3.73 -15.52
C HIS A 247 -3.75 -3.78 -14.36
N ASP A 248 -4.15 -4.28 -13.19
CA ASP A 248 -3.23 -4.51 -12.05
C ASP A 248 -2.14 -5.55 -12.40
N LEU A 249 -2.47 -6.60 -13.16
CA LEU A 249 -1.48 -7.58 -13.63
C LEU A 249 -0.44 -6.94 -14.56
N ARG A 250 -0.89 -6.07 -15.47
CA ARG A 250 0.01 -5.33 -16.38
C ARG A 250 0.85 -4.29 -15.61
N LEU A 251 0.24 -3.56 -14.67
CA LEU A 251 0.94 -2.64 -13.75
C LEU A 251 2.03 -3.35 -12.96
N TYR A 252 1.71 -4.51 -12.38
CA TYR A 252 2.65 -5.33 -11.63
C TYR A 252 3.81 -5.82 -12.50
N ALA A 253 3.53 -6.31 -13.72
CA ALA A 253 4.59 -6.71 -14.66
C ALA A 253 5.53 -5.54 -14.99
N LYS A 254 4.97 -4.37 -15.31
CA LYS A 254 5.74 -3.14 -15.57
C LYS A 254 6.58 -2.71 -14.36
N ALA A 255 6.01 -2.79 -13.15
CA ALA A 255 6.72 -2.45 -11.92
C ALA A 255 7.91 -3.40 -11.66
N ARG A 256 7.76 -4.70 -11.94
CA ARG A 256 8.87 -5.67 -11.84
C ARG A 256 9.99 -5.38 -12.83
N GLU A 257 9.64 -5.06 -14.07
CA GLU A 257 10.62 -4.65 -15.09
C GLU A 257 11.38 -3.41 -14.63
N GLU A 258 10.68 -2.41 -14.09
CA GLU A 258 11.29 -1.17 -13.63
C GLU A 258 12.17 -1.38 -12.38
N VAL A 259 11.75 -2.20 -11.42
CA VAL A 259 12.59 -2.59 -10.27
C VAL A 259 13.83 -3.34 -10.73
N SER A 260 13.69 -4.30 -11.64
CA SER A 260 14.83 -5.06 -12.21
C SER A 260 15.81 -4.12 -12.91
N ARG A 261 15.30 -3.19 -13.72
CA ARG A 261 16.11 -2.19 -14.43
C ARG A 261 16.87 -1.30 -13.45
N ARG A 262 16.22 -0.80 -12.39
CA ARG A 262 16.87 0.02 -11.35
C ARG A 262 17.91 -0.79 -10.58
N PHE A 263 17.60 -2.02 -10.21
CA PHE A 263 18.54 -2.89 -9.51
C PHE A 263 19.79 -3.19 -10.36
N ALA A 264 19.65 -3.36 -11.68
CA ALA A 264 20.79 -3.54 -12.58
C ALA A 264 21.73 -2.31 -12.66
N LEU A 265 21.26 -1.12 -12.25
CA LEU A 265 22.08 0.09 -12.15
C LEU A 265 22.86 0.17 -10.83
N VAL A 266 22.54 -0.68 -9.85
CA VAL A 266 23.25 -0.74 -8.58
C VAL A 266 24.62 -1.41 -8.83
N PRO A 267 25.75 -0.74 -8.49
CA PRO A 267 27.07 -1.36 -8.59
C PRO A 267 27.16 -2.58 -7.67
N ASP A 268 27.71 -3.68 -8.19
CA ASP A 268 27.89 -4.94 -7.46
C ASP A 268 26.56 -5.44 -6.84
N SER A 269 25.46 -5.28 -7.58
CA SER A 269 24.08 -5.49 -7.10
C SER A 269 23.87 -6.85 -6.43
N GLN A 270 24.48 -7.92 -6.96
CA GLN A 270 24.39 -9.26 -6.39
C GLN A 270 25.12 -9.38 -5.05
N GLU A 271 26.32 -8.81 -4.94
CA GLU A 271 27.07 -8.79 -3.68
C GLU A 271 26.32 -7.99 -2.61
N ARG A 272 25.79 -6.81 -2.98
CA ARG A 272 24.97 -5.99 -2.07
C ARG A 272 23.69 -6.68 -1.63
N LEU A 273 23.10 -7.53 -2.48
CA LEU A 273 21.91 -8.31 -2.12
C LEU A 273 22.26 -9.38 -1.09
N ILE A 274 23.40 -10.06 -1.24
CA ILE A 274 23.92 -11.01 -0.25
C ILE A 274 24.19 -10.29 1.08
N GLU A 275 24.94 -9.18 1.05
CA GLU A 275 25.21 -8.34 2.23
C GLU A 275 23.92 -7.86 2.90
N PHE A 276 22.90 -7.47 2.12
CA PHE A 276 21.60 -7.07 2.64
C PHE A 276 20.90 -8.24 3.37
N GLY A 277 20.98 -9.45 2.83
CA GLY A 277 20.50 -10.66 3.50
C GLY A 277 21.18 -10.92 4.84
N GLU A 278 22.50 -10.79 4.89
CA GLU A 278 23.28 -10.93 6.13
C GLU A 278 22.89 -9.87 7.17
N ARG A 279 22.73 -8.61 6.75
CA ARG A 279 22.27 -7.52 7.63
C ARG A 279 20.86 -7.79 8.19
N ARG A 280 19.95 -8.34 7.37
CA ARG A 280 18.61 -8.73 7.83
C ARG A 280 18.64 -9.86 8.86
N ILE A 281 19.49 -10.87 8.67
CA ILE A 281 19.66 -11.96 9.64
C ILE A 281 20.20 -11.41 10.96
N ALA A 282 21.25 -10.59 10.92
CA ALA A 282 21.83 -9.96 12.10
C ALA A 282 20.81 -9.07 12.84
N LEU A 283 20.00 -8.30 12.11
CA LEU A 283 18.92 -7.51 12.69
C LEU A 283 17.87 -8.38 13.39
N ALA A 284 17.44 -9.46 12.75
CA ALA A 284 16.47 -10.39 13.33
C ALA A 284 17.03 -11.07 14.60
N GLU A 285 18.31 -11.40 14.63
CA GLU A 285 18.97 -11.97 15.81
C GLU A 285 19.09 -10.97 16.95
N ALA A 286 19.45 -9.71 16.67
CA ALA A 286 19.57 -8.66 17.67
C ALA A 286 18.25 -8.32 18.37
N LEU A 287 17.11 -8.60 17.72
CA LEU A 287 15.76 -8.33 18.24
C LEU A 287 15.15 -9.53 18.98
N LYS A 288 15.79 -10.70 19.01
CA LYS A 288 15.31 -11.84 19.81
C LYS A 288 15.40 -11.48 21.30
N PRO A 289 14.35 -11.75 22.10
CA PRO A 289 14.43 -11.56 23.53
C PRO A 289 15.56 -12.44 24.12
N PRO A 290 16.27 -11.98 25.17
CA PRO A 290 17.25 -12.82 25.85
C PRO A 290 16.59 -14.10 26.34
N PRO A 291 17.32 -15.24 26.38
CA PRO A 291 16.77 -16.47 26.90
C PRO A 291 16.25 -16.25 28.32
N PRO A 292 15.14 -16.92 28.71
CA PRO A 292 14.65 -16.81 30.07
C PRO A 292 15.78 -17.17 31.04
N SER A 293 15.99 -16.31 32.03
CA SER A 293 16.98 -16.57 33.08
C SER A 293 16.65 -17.93 33.73
N PRO A 294 17.65 -18.77 34.05
CA PRO A 294 17.37 -20.01 34.76
C PRO A 294 16.69 -19.67 36.09
N ASP A 295 15.49 -20.22 36.27
CA ASP A 295 14.63 -20.01 37.43
C ASP A 295 15.42 -20.32 38.73
N PRO A 296 15.57 -19.37 39.66
CA PRO A 296 16.19 -19.66 40.94
C PRO A 296 15.17 -20.41 41.80
N ALA A 297 15.46 -21.69 42.02
CA ALA A 297 14.84 -22.60 42.99
C ALA A 297 13.58 -23.35 42.53
N ALA A 298 13.81 -24.49 41.87
CA ALA A 298 13.04 -25.68 42.23
C ALA A 298 13.46 -26.11 43.66
N PRO A 299 12.56 -26.16 44.65
CA PRO A 299 12.87 -26.75 45.95
C PRO A 299 13.09 -28.25 45.76
N GLY A 300 14.12 -28.76 46.43
CA GLY A 300 14.48 -30.16 46.42
C GLY A 300 13.32 -31.07 46.84
N LEU A 301 13.33 -32.26 46.25
CA LEU A 301 12.57 -33.42 46.67
C LEU A 301 12.88 -33.71 48.15
N ASP A 302 11.89 -33.59 49.03
CA ASP A 302 11.88 -34.32 50.30
C ASP A 302 10.51 -34.94 50.56
N SER A 303 10.58 -36.12 51.15
CA SER A 303 9.56 -37.15 51.21
C SER A 303 8.57 -36.89 52.35
N ALA A 304 7.27 -36.99 52.09
CA ALA A 304 6.30 -37.35 53.12
C ALA A 304 5.02 -37.93 52.48
N GLU A 305 4.80 -39.22 52.75
CA GLU A 305 3.52 -39.90 52.55
C GLU A 305 2.40 -39.22 53.35
N LEU A 306 1.17 -39.24 52.83
CA LEU A 306 -0.05 -39.78 53.46
C LEU A 306 -1.32 -39.25 52.75
N SER A 307 -2.05 -40.17 52.12
CA SER A 307 -3.51 -40.11 51.88
C SER A 307 -4.23 -40.79 53.08
N PRO A 308 -5.56 -40.70 53.32
CA PRO A 308 -6.62 -40.45 52.33
C PRO A 308 -7.93 -39.72 52.77
N ASP A 309 -8.73 -39.41 51.75
CA ASP A 309 -10.20 -39.48 51.63
C ASP A 309 -11.18 -38.34 52.07
N GLN A 310 -12.13 -38.12 51.15
CA GLN A 310 -13.50 -37.52 51.22
C GLN A 310 -13.70 -36.00 51.26
N ALA A 311 -14.20 -35.42 50.16
CA ALA A 311 -15.62 -35.05 49.97
C ALA A 311 -15.83 -34.17 48.70
N GLU A 312 -17.00 -34.32 48.09
CA GLU A 312 -17.44 -33.82 46.78
C GLU A 312 -17.91 -32.32 46.77
N PRO A 313 -18.30 -31.75 45.59
CA PRO A 313 -17.94 -30.40 45.15
C PRO A 313 -19.03 -29.35 45.40
N SER A 314 -18.66 -28.07 45.45
CA SER A 314 -19.63 -26.98 45.34
C SER A 314 -19.02 -25.63 44.96
N LEU A 315 -19.68 -24.98 43.98
CA LEU A 315 -19.78 -23.54 43.68
C LEU A 315 -18.69 -22.87 42.80
N ASP A 316 -19.02 -22.73 41.51
CA ASP A 316 -19.13 -21.50 40.67
C ASP A 316 -18.24 -20.24 40.91
N PRO A 317 -18.05 -19.42 39.85
CA PRO A 317 -16.75 -18.88 39.46
C PRO A 317 -16.45 -17.50 40.06
N MET A 318 -15.16 -17.21 40.21
CA MET A 318 -14.65 -15.86 40.44
C MET A 318 -13.47 -15.62 39.50
N GLU A 319 -13.62 -14.62 38.64
CA GLU A 319 -12.50 -13.97 37.94
C GLU A 319 -11.48 -13.43 38.95
N PRO A 320 -10.23 -13.23 38.51
CA PRO A 320 -9.82 -11.83 38.40
C PRO A 320 -9.04 -11.51 37.13
N SER A 321 -9.43 -10.39 36.54
CA SER A 321 -8.59 -9.32 35.99
C SER A 321 -7.05 -9.49 36.14
N LEU A 322 -6.30 -9.31 35.07
CA LEU A 322 -5.56 -8.06 34.79
C LEU A 322 -4.73 -8.17 33.49
N ASP A 323 -4.77 -7.06 32.77
CA ASP A 323 -4.11 -6.65 31.52
C ASP A 323 -2.60 -6.98 31.41
N PRO A 324 -2.10 -7.13 30.18
CA PRO A 324 -1.04 -6.22 29.79
C PRO A 324 -1.28 -5.58 28.41
N ALA A 325 -1.32 -4.25 28.44
CA ALA A 325 -1.12 -3.35 27.32
C ALA A 325 -0.22 -3.91 26.21
N GLN A 326 -0.76 -3.93 25.00
CA GLN A 326 -0.06 -4.19 23.74
C GLN A 326 -0.30 -3.03 22.78
N PRO A 327 0.66 -2.72 21.89
CA PRO A 327 0.70 -1.46 21.16
C PRO A 327 -0.40 -1.41 20.10
N SER A 328 -1.01 -0.23 19.96
CA SER A 328 -2.06 0.06 18.99
C SER A 328 -1.57 -0.24 17.57
N SER A 329 -2.16 -1.27 16.94
CA SER A 329 -2.04 -1.49 15.50
C SER A 329 -3.43 -1.78 14.92
N ASP A 330 -3.86 -0.84 14.07
CA ASP A 330 -4.73 -0.98 12.91
C ASP A 330 -6.04 -1.77 13.06
N LEU A 331 -7.06 -1.08 13.56
CA LEU A 331 -8.47 -1.42 13.40
C LEU A 331 -9.19 -0.29 12.64
N ALA A 332 -9.49 -0.51 11.35
CA ALA A 332 -10.65 0.02 10.61
C ALA A 332 -10.46 -0.27 9.10
N GLU A 333 -11.20 -1.20 8.46
CA GLU A 333 -12.61 -1.18 8.06
C GLU A 333 -12.95 -0.33 6.83
N LEU A 334 -13.03 -1.00 5.69
CA LEU A 334 -13.74 -0.54 4.49
C LEU A 334 -15.25 -0.55 4.79
N SER A 335 -15.79 0.53 5.35
CA SER A 335 -17.24 0.72 5.44
C SER A 335 -17.79 1.29 4.12
N PRO A 336 -18.86 0.71 3.54
CA PRO A 336 -19.59 1.37 2.47
C PRO A 336 -20.43 2.51 3.07
N GLY A 337 -20.08 3.76 2.75
CA GLY A 337 -20.87 4.92 3.17
C GLY A 337 -22.32 4.87 2.64
N PRO A 338 -23.31 5.37 3.39
CA PRO A 338 -24.69 5.45 2.92
C PRO A 338 -24.82 6.53 1.84
N VAL A 339 -25.30 6.12 0.65
CA VAL A 339 -25.70 7.06 -0.41
C VAL A 339 -27.15 7.45 -0.15
N GLU A 340 -27.38 8.59 0.50
CA GLU A 340 -28.69 9.26 0.47
C GLU A 340 -28.67 10.38 -0.58
N PRO A 341 -29.60 10.41 -1.56
CA PRO A 341 -29.70 11.53 -2.48
C PRO A 341 -30.46 12.67 -1.80
N SER A 342 -29.75 13.73 -1.39
CA SER A 342 -30.38 15.01 -1.09
C SER A 342 -30.77 15.69 -2.40
N LEU A 343 -32.02 15.49 -2.81
CA LEU A 343 -32.64 16.26 -3.88
C LEU A 343 -33.11 17.60 -3.32
N ASP A 344 -32.31 18.64 -3.48
CA ASP A 344 -32.82 20.01 -3.41
C ASP A 344 -33.36 20.44 -4.78
N PRO A 345 -34.55 21.06 -4.84
CA PRO A 345 -35.21 21.39 -6.10
C PRO A 345 -34.54 22.58 -6.79
N VAL A 346 -34.23 22.40 -8.07
CA VAL A 346 -33.77 23.46 -8.98
C VAL A 346 -34.89 24.50 -9.16
N GLU A 347 -34.68 25.71 -8.65
CA GLU A 347 -35.47 26.88 -9.04
C GLU A 347 -35.15 27.22 -10.50
N GLN A 348 -36.16 27.09 -11.36
CA GLN A 348 -36.15 27.60 -12.72
C GLN A 348 -36.22 29.13 -12.71
N SER A 349 -35.37 29.78 -13.50
CA SER A 349 -35.62 31.14 -13.98
C SER A 349 -35.23 31.24 -15.47
N PRO A 350 -35.96 32.05 -16.26
CA PRO A 350 -35.97 31.94 -17.72
C PRO A 350 -34.91 32.82 -18.39
N ASP A 351 -34.39 32.38 -19.53
CA ASP A 351 -33.55 33.19 -20.42
C ASP A 351 -34.39 33.72 -21.61
N PRO A 352 -34.36 35.02 -21.94
CA PRO A 352 -35.05 35.56 -23.09
C PRO A 352 -34.14 35.78 -24.32
N ALA A 353 -34.74 35.46 -25.47
CA ALA A 353 -34.57 36.09 -26.79
C ALA A 353 -33.33 35.77 -27.64
N GLN A 354 -33.64 35.24 -28.84
CA GLN A 354 -32.80 35.28 -30.05
C GLN A 354 -32.64 36.71 -30.59
N PRO A 355 -31.71 36.91 -31.54
CA PRO A 355 -32.21 37.21 -32.89
C PRO A 355 -31.46 36.53 -34.05
N ASP A 356 -32.26 36.22 -35.10
CA ASP A 356 -32.06 36.39 -36.55
C ASP A 356 -30.64 36.22 -37.15
N ALA A 357 -30.40 35.18 -37.97
CA ALA A 357 -30.73 35.09 -39.41
C ALA A 357 -29.87 35.99 -40.32
N GLU A 358 -28.82 35.40 -40.91
CA GLU A 358 -28.36 35.80 -42.25
C GLU A 358 -28.08 34.56 -43.11
N SER A 359 -28.86 34.49 -44.18
CA SER A 359 -28.73 33.64 -45.35
C SER A 359 -27.52 34.04 -46.20
N ARG A 360 -26.78 33.06 -46.73
CA ARG A 360 -26.36 33.08 -48.14
C ARG A 360 -25.94 31.70 -48.63
N SER A 361 -26.65 31.28 -49.67
CA SER A 361 -26.51 30.07 -50.45
C SER A 361 -25.64 30.29 -51.69
N GLU A 362 -25.23 29.16 -52.29
CA GLU A 362 -24.71 28.98 -53.67
C GLU A 362 -23.24 29.40 -53.89
N GLY A 363 -22.31 28.57 -54.37
CA GLY A 363 -22.38 27.38 -55.22
C GLY A 363 -21.79 27.74 -56.60
N PHE A 364 -20.60 27.26 -56.96
CA PHE A 364 -20.24 27.00 -58.37
C PHE A 364 -18.94 26.18 -58.54
N GLU A 365 -18.96 25.39 -59.59
CA GLU A 365 -18.01 24.43 -60.19
C GLU A 365 -16.64 25.09 -60.51
N GLY A 366 -15.49 24.41 -60.45
CA GLY A 366 -15.11 23.28 -61.30
C GLY A 366 -14.46 23.78 -62.59
N SER A 367 -13.12 23.76 -62.69
CA SER A 367 -12.38 23.68 -63.96
C SER A 367 -10.92 23.31 -63.74
N THR A 368 -10.51 22.29 -64.48
CA THR A 368 -9.21 21.65 -64.61
C THR A 368 -8.25 22.41 -65.53
N GLU A 369 -7.01 21.88 -65.60
CA GLU A 369 -6.05 21.93 -66.72
C GLU A 369 -4.94 23.02 -66.59
N SER A 370 -3.65 22.82 -66.85
CA SER A 370 -2.69 21.69 -66.94
C SER A 370 -1.30 22.33 -67.15
N ALA A 371 -0.24 21.62 -66.76
CA ALA A 371 1.15 21.68 -67.30
C ALA A 371 1.99 22.96 -67.03
N GLU A 372 3.31 22.93 -66.75
CA GLU A 372 4.36 22.01 -67.22
C GLU A 372 5.71 22.22 -66.47
N ARG A 373 6.57 21.17 -66.46
CA ARG A 373 8.06 21.13 -66.28
C ARG A 373 8.58 21.18 -64.83
N GLN A 374 9.31 20.18 -64.32
CA GLN A 374 10.44 19.42 -64.88
C GLN A 374 10.45 17.94 -64.48
#